data_AF-A0A2V2ZHT8-F1
#
_entry.id   AF-A0A2V2ZHT8-F1
#
_cell.length_a   1.000
_cell.length_b   1.000
_cell.length_c   1.000
_cell.angle_alpha   90.00
_cell.angle_beta   90.00
_cell.angle_gamma   90.00
#
_symmetry.space_group_name_H-M   'P 1'
#
loop_
_entity.id
_entity.type
_entity.pdbx_description
1 polymer ?
#
loop_
_entity_poly.entity_id
_entity_poly.type
_entity_poly.pdbx_seq_one_letter_code
_entity_poly.pdbx_strand_id
1 'polypeptide(L)' 'MTEKKISYLLFCSKCGVPRPIPQYIMETYFIKGVDGVYCNNCGNKSIIPGYLKKLKNDL' A
#
# COMPACT_ATOMS: atom_id res chain seq x y z
N MET A 1 -10.62 16.98 22.42
CA MET A 1 -10.89 15.73 21.68
C MET A 1 -9.59 15.33 21.02
N THR A 2 -8.92 14.27 21.49
CA THR A 2 -7.66 13.82 20.90
C THR A 2 -7.98 13.21 19.54
N GLU A 3 -7.65 13.90 18.45
CA GLU A 3 -7.82 13.38 17.10
C GLU A 3 -7.07 12.03 16.99
N LYS A 4 -7.81 10.94 16.78
CA LYS A 4 -7.20 9.63 16.53
C LYS A 4 -6.46 9.71 15.21
N LYS A 5 -5.13 9.74 15.28
CA LYS A 5 -4.26 9.70 14.10
C LYS A 5 -4.51 8.38 13.36
N ILE A 6 -5.12 8.47 12.17
CA ILE A 6 -5.33 7.31 11.31
C ILE A 6 -3.95 6.78 10.90
N SER A 7 -3.68 5.51 11.21
CA SER A 7 -2.48 4.81 10.77
C SER A 7 -2.88 3.74 9.77
N TYR A 8 -2.18 3.69 8.65
CA TYR A 8 -2.43 2.73 7.59
C TYR A 8 -1.40 1.61 7.68
N LEU A 9 -1.86 0.38 7.49
CA LEU A 9 -1.00 -0.80 7.45
C LEU A 9 -0.95 -1.36 6.04
N LEU A 10 0.26 -1.63 5.56
CA LEU A 10 0.50 -2.42 4.37
C LEU A 10 1.03 -3.79 4.78
N PHE A 11 0.37 -4.84 4.30
CA PHE A 11 0.80 -6.22 4.54
C PHE A 11 1.67 -6.71 3.39
N CYS A 12 2.74 -7.42 3.70
CA CYS A 12 3.54 -8.10 2.68
C CYS A 12 2.71 -9.24 2.05
N SER A 13 2.64 -9.28 0.72
CA SER A 13 1.93 -10.35 -0.01
C SER A 13 2.57 -11.73 0.12
N LYS A 14 3.82 -11.81 0.59
CA LYS A 14 4.56 -13.07 0.75
C LYS A 14 4.59 -13.56 2.20
N CYS A 15 5.08 -12.73 3.12
CA CYS A 15 5.29 -13.14 4.52
C CYS A 15 4.26 -12.57 5.51
N GLY A 16 3.28 -11.79 5.03
CA GLY A 16 2.19 -11.26 5.87
C GLY A 16 2.59 -10.20 6.90
N VAL A 17 3.87 -9.83 7.00
CA VAL A 17 4.34 -8.87 8.00
C VAL A 17 3.68 -7.50 7.76
N PRO A 18 3.00 -6.92 8.76
CA PRO A 18 2.42 -5.60 8.66
C PRO A 18 3.49 -4.51 8.76
N ARG A 19 3.33 -3.46 7.96
CA ARG A 19 4.17 -2.27 8.02
C ARG A 19 3.28 -1.02 8.14
N PRO A 20 3.51 -0.14 9.13
CA PRO A 20 2.87 1.16 9.13
C PRO A 20 3.37 1.98 7.96
N ILE A 21 2.43 2.53 7.20
CA ILE A 21 2.70 3.47 6.12
C ILE A 21 1.99 4.79 6.42
N PRO A 22 2.62 5.93 6.10
CA PRO A 22 1.95 7.22 6.16
C PRO A 22 0.89 7.33 5.05
N GLN A 23 -0.11 8.18 5.27
CA GLN A 23 -1.25 8.36 4.36
C GLN A 23 -0.80 8.66 2.92
N TYR A 24 0.19 9.53 2.72
CA TYR A 24 0.69 9.89 1.40
C TYR A 24 1.28 8.68 0.63
N ILE A 25 1.81 7.66 1.33
CA ILE A 25 2.28 6.43 0.69
C ILE A 25 1.09 5.58 0.24
N MET A 26 0.04 5.48 1.06
CA MET A 26 -1.20 4.81 0.66
C MET A 26 -1.79 5.49 -0.58
N GLU A 27 -1.94 6.81 -0.56
CA GLU A 27 -2.43 7.59 -1.70
C GLU A 27 -1.55 7.42 -2.94
N THR A 28 -0.22 7.49 -2.80
CA THR A 28 0.70 7.31 -3.93
C THR A 28 0.61 5.89 -4.49
N TYR A 29 0.49 4.88 -3.61
CA TYR A 29 0.34 3.48 -3.98
C TYR A 29 -0.91 3.29 -4.85
N PHE A 30 -2.07 3.78 -4.40
CA PHE A 30 -3.33 3.63 -5.14
C PHE A 30 -3.48 4.58 -6.34
N ILE A 31 -3.05 5.83 -6.22
CA ILE A 31 -3.34 6.91 -7.20
C ILE A 31 -2.23 7.05 -8.24
N LYS A 32 -0.98 7.06 -7.79
CA LYS A 32 0.20 7.36 -8.65
C LYS A 32 0.83 6.10 -9.24
N GLY A 33 0.31 4.93 -8.90
CA GLY A 33 0.64 3.68 -9.58
C GLY A 33 2.08 3.22 -9.36
N VAL A 34 2.65 3.48 -8.18
CA VAL A 34 3.98 2.97 -7.79
C VAL A 34 4.05 1.47 -8.10
N ASP A 35 5.13 1.03 -8.75
CA ASP A 35 5.26 -0.37 -9.19
C ASP A 35 5.29 -1.39 -8.05
N GLY A 36 5.45 -0.94 -6.82
CA GLY A 36 5.30 -1.78 -5.64
C GLY A 36 6.04 -1.23 -4.42
N VAL A 37 5.80 -1.85 -3.27
CA VAL A 37 6.49 -1.54 -2.01
C VAL A 37 7.29 -2.77 -1.58
N TYR A 38 8.56 -2.57 -1.26
CA TYR A 38 9.41 -3.65 -0.76
C TYR A 38 9.15 -3.95 0.72
N CYS A 39 9.11 -5.23 1.05
CA CYS A 39 9.06 -5.72 2.41
C CYS A 39 10.45 -5.70 3.04
N ASN A 40 10.60 -5.01 4.18
CA ASN A 40 11.87 -4.97 4.91
C ASN A 40 12.22 -6.32 5.56
N ASN A 41 11.25 -7.22 5.73
CA ASN A 41 11.46 -8.52 6.37
C ASN A 41 11.95 -9.60 5.38
N CYS A 42 11.29 -9.74 4.23
CA CYS A 42 11.60 -10.82 3.27
C CYS A 42 12.11 -10.34 1.92
N GLY A 43 12.29 -9.02 1.73
CA GLY A 43 12.74 -8.40 0.48
C GLY A 43 11.70 -8.44 -0.66
N ASN A 44 10.55 -9.07 -0.46
CA ASN A 44 9.54 -9.22 -1.51
C ASN A 44 8.94 -7.87 -1.90
N LYS A 45 8.79 -7.63 -3.21
CA LYS A 45 8.05 -6.49 -3.75
C LYS A 45 6.55 -6.81 -3.77
N SER A 46 5.78 -6.12 -2.93
CA SER A 46 4.32 -6.13 -3.03
C SER A 46 3.93 -5.28 -4.24
N ILE A 47 3.43 -5.92 -5.29
CA ILE A 47 2.97 -5.26 -6.53
C ILE A 47 1.44 -5.12 -6.42
N ILE A 48 0.91 -3.97 -6.81
CA ILE A 48 -0.54 -3.80 -6.95
C ILE A 48 -0.99 -4.60 -8.16
N PRO A 49 -1.91 -5.57 -7.99
CA PRO A 49 -2.47 -6.30 -9.12
C PRO A 49 -3.08 -5.35 -10.16
N GLY A 50 -2.77 -5.58 -11.45
CA GLY A 50 -3.20 -4.69 -12.53
C GLY A 50 -4.72 -4.54 -12.65
N TYR A 51 -5.52 -5.51 -12.19
CA TYR A 51 -6.98 -5.41 -12.18
C TYR A 51 -7.48 -4.32 -11.21
N LEU A 52 -6.76 -4.03 -10.13
CA LEU A 52 -7.08 -2.92 -9.23
C LEU A 52 -6.74 -1.56 -9.86
N LYS A 53 -5.73 -1.52 -10.74
CA LYS A 53 -5.41 -0.29 -11.50
C LYS A 53 -6.52 0.06 -12.51
N LYS A 54 -7.24 -0.93 -13.03
CA LYS A 54 -8.34 -0.72 -14.00
C LYS A 54 -9.54 0.02 -13.39
N LEU A 55 -9.88 -0.27 -12.13
CA LEU A 55 -10.99 0.40 -11.43
C LEU A 55 -10.84 1.93 -11.37
N LYS A 56 -9.62 2.47 -11.46
CA LYS A 56 -9.39 3.93 -11.49
C LYS A 56 -9.90 4.59 -12.78
N ASN A 57 -9.88 3.88 -13.91
CA ASN A 57 -10.29 4.44 -15.19
C ASN A 57 -11.80 4.32 -15.45
N ASP A 58 -12.50 3.49 -14.67
CA ASP A 58 -13.94 3.23 -14.81
C ASP A 58 -14.80 4.01 -13.79
N LEU A 59 -14.20 4.88 -12.97
CA LEU A 59 -14.87 5.74 -11.96
C LEU A 59 -14.76 7.22 -12.29
#